data_AF-A0A933MMR5-F1
#
_entry.id   AF-A0A933MMR5-F1
#
_cell.length_a   1.000
_cell.length_b   1.000
_cell.length_c   1.000
_cell.angle_alpha   90.00
_cell.angle_beta   90.00
_cell.angle_gamma   90.00
#
_symmetry.space_group_name_H-M   'P 1'
#
loop_
_entity.id
_entity.type
_entity.pdbx_description
1 polymer ?
#
loop_
_entity_poly.entity_id
_entity_poly.type
_entity_poly.pdbx_seq_one_letter_code
_entity_poly.pdbx_strand_id
1 'polypeptide(L)'
;MPKSPFGSLFKELRIRQEMTLRQFCDAHGYDPGNLSKLERGLLPPPESEAKLTEYAKALRIRRGSDAWYQFFDLARVSRGKLPPEVLRKRDVVARLPLLFRTLRGQKVSDQKLNELIEMIRRA
;
A
#
# COMPACT_ATOMS: atom_id res chain seq x y z
N MET A 1 9.94 -6.79 14.38
CA MET A 1 9.05 -7.10 13.24
C MET A 1 8.66 -5.79 12.57
N PRO A 2 8.67 -5.69 11.23
CA PRO A 2 8.18 -4.51 10.53
C PRO A 2 6.71 -4.26 10.88
N LYS A 3 6.39 -3.04 11.35
CA LYS A 3 5.03 -2.65 11.79
C LYS A 3 4.13 -2.18 10.65
N SER A 4 4.69 -1.89 9.48
CA SER A 4 3.97 -1.41 8.30
C SER A 4 4.01 -2.47 7.19
N PRO A 5 2.86 -2.86 6.61
CA PRO A 5 2.81 -3.78 5.47
C PRO A 5 3.69 -3.35 4.28
N PHE A 6 3.78 -2.04 4.03
CA PHE A 6 4.65 -1.51 2.97
C PHE A 6 6.14 -1.73 3.29
N GLY A 7 6.57 -1.40 4.53
CA GLY A 7 7.96 -1.59 4.95
C GLY A 7 8.39 -3.05 4.90
N SER A 8 7.50 -3.96 5.30
CA SER A 8 7.70 -5.42 5.19
C SER A 8 7.92 -5.85 3.74
N LEU A 9 7.01 -5.45 2.83
CA LEU A 9 7.11 -5.80 1.41
C LEU A 9 8.38 -5.24 0.78
N PHE A 10 8.73 -3.98 1.08
CA PHE A 10 9.95 -3.37 0.57
C PHE A 10 11.18 -4.18 0.96
N LYS A 11 11.30 -4.51 2.26
CA LYS A 11 12.41 -5.30 2.79
C LYS A 11 12.49 -6.67 2.14
N GLU A 12 11.35 -7.33 1.99
CA GLU A 12 11.26 -8.64 1.35
C GLU A 12 11.74 -8.60 -0.10
N LEU A 13 11.25 -7.64 -0.89
CA LEU A 13 11.66 -7.49 -2.30
C LEU A 13 13.15 -7.16 -2.45
N ARG A 14 13.72 -6.37 -1.53
CA ARG A 14 15.18 -6.15 -1.51
C ARG A 14 15.94 -7.44 -1.20
N ILE A 15 15.52 -8.21 -0.19
CA ILE A 15 16.17 -9.46 0.19
C ILE A 15 16.07 -10.51 -0.92
N ARG A 16 14.97 -10.55 -1.69
CA ARG A 16 14.84 -11.41 -2.87
C ARG A 16 15.85 -11.09 -3.99
N GLN A 17 16.45 -9.90 -3.97
CA GLN A 17 17.56 -9.55 -4.84
C GLN A 17 18.93 -9.90 -4.23
N GLU A 18 18.95 -10.59 -3.09
CA GLU A 18 20.15 -11.00 -2.34
C GLU A 18 21.01 -9.80 -1.87
N MET A 19 20.40 -8.62 -1.74
CA MET A 19 21.10 -7.40 -1.32
C MET A 19 20.88 -7.11 0.16
N THR A 20 21.97 -6.84 0.88
CA THR A 20 21.89 -6.18 2.19
C THR A 20 21.33 -4.76 2.05
N LEU A 21 20.89 -4.17 3.18
CA LEU A 21 20.37 -2.79 3.16
C LEU A 21 21.41 -1.80 2.63
N ARG A 22 22.67 -1.94 3.05
CA ARG A 22 23.78 -1.08 2.61
C ARG A 22 24.04 -1.22 1.11
N GLN A 23 24.21 -2.46 0.63
CA GLN A 23 24.44 -2.71 -0.81
C GLN A 23 23.31 -2.15 -1.69
N PHE A 24 22.06 -2.31 -1.27
CA PHE A 24 20.92 -1.76 -2.02
C PHE A 24 20.92 -0.22 -2.01
N CYS A 25 21.28 0.39 -0.88
CA CYS A 25 21.41 1.84 -0.79
C CYS A 25 22.53 2.36 -1.69
N ASP A 26 23.71 1.71 -1.67
CA ASP A 26 24.86 2.10 -2.47
C ASP A 26 24.59 1.94 -3.97
N ALA A 27 23.91 0.87 -4.38
CA ALA A 27 23.56 0.61 -5.77
C ALA A 27 22.53 1.59 -6.37
N HIS A 28 21.70 2.21 -5.53
CA HIS A 28 20.61 3.08 -5.97
C HIS A 28 20.69 4.52 -5.46
N GLY A 29 21.75 4.86 -4.72
CA GLY A 29 21.96 6.21 -4.16
C GLY A 29 20.95 6.58 -3.07
N TYR A 30 20.54 5.62 -2.24
CA TYR A 30 19.58 5.86 -1.14
C TYR A 30 20.28 6.11 0.19
N ASP A 31 19.66 6.90 1.06
CA ASP A 31 20.13 7.07 2.43
C ASP A 31 19.79 5.82 3.28
N PRO A 32 20.80 5.13 3.87
CA PRO A 32 20.57 3.94 4.69
C PRO A 32 19.70 4.20 5.92
N GLY A 33 19.77 5.40 6.51
CA GLY A 33 18.97 5.79 7.67
C GLY A 33 17.48 5.85 7.34
N ASN A 34 17.13 6.54 6.25
CA ASN A 34 15.78 6.67 5.74
C ASN A 34 15.23 5.32 5.28
N LEU A 35 16.02 4.53 4.55
CA LEU A 35 15.56 3.22 4.09
C LEU A 35 15.35 2.26 5.27
N SER A 36 16.22 2.28 6.28
CA SER A 36 16.03 1.50 7.51
C SER A 36 14.76 1.91 8.26
N LYS A 37 14.49 3.22 8.37
CA LYS A 37 13.24 3.71 8.98
C LYS A 37 12.02 3.29 8.16
N LEU A 38 12.10 3.34 6.83
CA LEU A 38 11.03 2.93 5.92
C LEU A 38 10.69 1.45 6.07
N GLU A 39 11.69 0.56 5.99
CA GLU A 39 11.49 -0.89 6.12
C GLU A 39 10.92 -1.30 7.49
N ARG A 40 11.24 -0.54 8.55
CA ARG A 40 10.70 -0.77 9.89
C ARG A 40 9.33 -0.15 10.11
N GLY A 41 8.86 0.69 9.17
CA GLY A 41 7.60 1.43 9.27
C GLY A 41 7.67 2.64 10.20
N LEU A 42 8.88 3.16 10.51
CA LEU A 42 9.07 4.41 11.25
C LEU A 42 9.03 5.65 10.37
N LEU A 43 9.34 5.49 9.08
CA LEU A 43 9.19 6.52 8.06
C LEU A 43 8.07 6.06 7.12
N PRO A 44 7.03 6.87 6.89
CA PRO A 44 6.00 6.52 5.94
C PRO A 44 6.57 6.51 4.51
N PRO A 45 5.99 5.73 3.58
CA PRO A 45 6.37 5.76 2.18
C PRO A 45 6.24 7.16 1.58
N PRO A 46 7.03 7.52 0.56
CA PRO A 46 6.94 8.82 -0.09
C PRO A 46 5.58 9.00 -0.76
N GLU A 47 5.04 10.22 -0.74
CA GLU A 47 3.79 10.55 -1.45
C GLU A 47 4.00 10.73 -2.95
N SER A 48 5.20 11.15 -3.33
CA SER A 48 5.56 11.39 -4.73
C SER A 48 5.51 10.09 -5.52
N GLU A 49 4.64 10.06 -6.54
CA GLU A 49 4.56 8.96 -7.50
C GLU A 49 5.88 8.72 -8.22
N ALA A 50 6.66 9.79 -8.46
CA ALA A 50 7.98 9.69 -9.05
C ALA A 50 8.94 8.90 -8.16
N LYS A 51 8.96 9.18 -6.84
CA LYS A 51 9.84 8.47 -5.90
C LYS A 51 9.38 7.03 -5.67
N LEU A 52 8.07 6.78 -5.60
CA LEU A 52 7.53 5.41 -5.54
C LEU A 52 7.86 4.62 -6.81
N THR A 53 7.77 5.25 -7.97
CA THR A 53 8.18 4.64 -9.26
C THR A 53 9.67 4.31 -9.26
N GLU A 54 10.50 5.21 -8.75
CA GLU A 54 11.95 4.99 -8.61
C GLU A 54 12.24 3.77 -7.72
N TYR A 55 11.59 3.68 -6.56
CA TYR A 55 11.71 2.51 -5.68
C TYR A 55 11.22 1.23 -6.34
N ALA A 56 10.08 1.26 -7.02
CA ALA A 56 9.56 0.09 -7.72
C ALA A 56 10.53 -0.40 -8.82
N LYS A 57 11.20 0.52 -9.53
CA LYS A 57 12.27 0.18 -10.48
C LYS A 57 13.48 -0.45 -9.79
N ALA A 58 13.98 0.14 -8.70
CA ALA A 58 15.09 -0.43 -7.91
C ALA A 58 14.74 -1.81 -7.34
N LEU A 59 13.47 -2.03 -6.98
CA LEU A 59 12.94 -3.31 -6.51
C LEU A 59 12.61 -4.30 -7.64
N ARG A 60 12.90 -3.96 -8.91
CA ARG A 60 12.63 -4.76 -10.10
C ARG A 60 11.16 -5.16 -10.26
N ILE A 61 10.24 -4.31 -9.80
CA ILE A 61 8.80 -4.52 -9.95
C ILE A 61 8.39 -4.11 -11.36
N ARG A 62 7.82 -5.07 -12.13
CA ARG A 62 7.34 -4.79 -13.49
C ARG A 62 6.15 -3.84 -13.45
N ARG A 63 6.26 -2.70 -14.14
CA ARG A 63 5.15 -1.74 -14.27
C ARG A 63 3.90 -2.41 -14.82
N GLY A 64 2.75 -2.13 -14.18
CA GLY A 64 1.45 -2.68 -14.57
C GLY A 64 1.20 -4.13 -14.15
N SER A 65 2.14 -4.78 -13.44
CA SER A 65 1.89 -6.08 -12.81
C SER A 65 1.06 -5.95 -11.53
N ASP A 66 0.51 -7.06 -11.03
CA ASP A 66 -0.20 -7.08 -9.75
C ASP A 66 0.70 -6.62 -8.59
N ALA A 67 1.98 -7.01 -8.61
CA ALA A 67 2.97 -6.57 -7.63
C ALA A 67 3.19 -5.05 -7.68
N TRP A 68 3.09 -4.43 -8.88
CA TRP A 68 3.14 -2.98 -9.02
C TRP A 68 1.94 -2.32 -8.34
N TYR A 69 0.71 -2.77 -8.64
CA TYR A 69 -0.48 -2.20 -8.01
C TYR A 69 -0.46 -2.38 -6.49
N GLN A 70 -0.15 -3.60 -6.01
CA GLN A 70 -0.01 -3.89 -4.59
C GLN A 70 1.01 -2.98 -3.90
N PHE A 71 2.17 -2.74 -4.51
CA PHE A 71 3.20 -1.88 -3.95
C PHE A 71 2.71 -0.44 -3.76
N PHE A 72 2.04 0.12 -4.77
CA PHE A 72 1.49 1.48 -4.71
C PHE A 72 0.30 1.59 -3.75
N ASP A 73 -0.56 0.57 -3.67
CA ASP A 73 -1.71 0.58 -2.77
C ASP A 73 -1.28 0.49 -1.32
N LEU A 74 -0.32 -0.38 -1.00
CA LEU A 74 0.27 -0.42 0.34
C LEU A 74 0.94 0.90 0.71
N ALA A 75 1.55 1.60 -0.26
CA ALA A 75 2.11 2.93 -0.03
C ALA A 75 1.03 3.94 0.37
N ARG A 76 -0.10 3.96 -0.35
CA ARG A 76 -1.24 4.86 -0.08
C ARG A 76 -1.92 4.54 1.24
N VAL A 77 -2.25 3.27 1.47
CA VAL A 77 -2.92 2.81 2.69
C VAL A 77 -2.07 3.08 3.93
N SER A 78 -0.73 2.92 3.83
CA SER A 78 0.19 3.28 4.92
C SER A 78 0.15 4.77 5.30
N ARG A 79 -0.43 5.62 4.45
CA ARG A 79 -0.66 7.05 4.70
C ARG A 79 -2.13 7.39 4.91
N GLY A 80 -2.99 6.39 5.14
CA GLY A 80 -4.42 6.58 5.32
C GLY A 80 -5.16 7.04 4.05
N LYS A 81 -4.56 6.88 2.87
CA LYS A 81 -5.16 7.26 1.59
C LYS A 81 -5.78 6.03 0.92
N LEU A 82 -6.96 6.20 0.34
CA LEU A 82 -7.59 5.19 -0.51
C LEU A 82 -7.07 5.29 -1.96
N PRO A 83 -7.08 4.18 -2.72
CA PRO A 83 -6.73 4.23 -4.13
C PRO A 83 -7.66 5.15 -4.95
N PRO A 84 -7.14 5.91 -5.93
CA PRO A 84 -7.92 6.86 -6.73
C PRO A 84 -9.15 6.24 -7.42
N GLU A 85 -9.04 5.00 -7.87
CA GLU A 85 -10.10 4.23 -8.52
C GLU A 85 -11.30 4.00 -7.58
N VAL A 86 -11.06 3.85 -6.27
CA VAL A 86 -12.14 3.76 -5.27
C VAL A 86 -12.78 5.12 -5.08
N LEU A 87 -11.98 6.19 -5.01
CA LEU A 87 -12.48 7.56 -4.82
C LEU A 87 -13.32 8.07 -6.00
N ARG A 88 -13.05 7.59 -7.22
CA ARG A 88 -13.84 7.93 -8.42
C ARG A 88 -15.23 7.28 -8.43
N LYS A 89 -15.41 6.17 -7.72
CA LYS A 89 -16.69 5.44 -7.64
C LYS A 89 -17.56 6.06 -6.55
N ARG A 90 -18.32 7.10 -6.91
CA ARG A 90 -19.16 7.87 -5.98
C ARG A 90 -20.10 7.00 -5.13
N ASP A 91 -20.69 5.97 -5.73
CA ASP A 91 -21.59 5.05 -5.02
C ASP A 91 -20.85 4.23 -3.95
N VAL A 92 -19.63 3.79 -4.25
CA VAL A 92 -18.74 3.10 -3.28
C VAL A 92 -18.39 4.03 -2.14
N VAL A 93 -17.95 5.26 -2.44
CA VAL A 93 -17.59 6.26 -1.43
C VAL A 93 -18.77 6.58 -0.52
N ALA A 94 -19.98 6.75 -1.07
CA ALA A 94 -21.18 7.05 -0.30
C ALA A 94 -21.54 5.95 0.72
N ARG A 95 -21.16 4.69 0.46
CA ARG A 95 -21.43 3.56 1.35
C ARG A 95 -20.27 3.22 2.30
N LEU A 96 -19.08 3.80 2.14
CA LEU A 96 -17.95 3.57 3.07
C LEU A 96 -18.29 3.82 4.56
N PRO A 97 -19.10 4.84 4.94
CA PRO A 97 -19.51 5.01 6.34
C PRO A 97 -20.29 3.83 6.92
N LEU A 98 -21.02 3.05 6.09
CA LEU A 98 -21.66 1.81 6.53
C LEU A 98 -20.59 0.79 6.96
N LEU A 99 -19.59 0.56 6.12
CA LEU A 99 -18.47 -0.33 6.42
C LEU A 99 -17.73 0.07 7.70
N PHE A 100 -17.43 1.37 7.86
CA PHE A 100 -16.73 1.87 9.03
C PHE A 100 -17.56 1.72 10.32
N ARG A 101 -18.89 1.76 10.24
CA ARG A 101 -19.77 1.44 11.38
C ARG A 101 -19.66 -0.04 11.76
N THR A 102 -19.67 -0.95 10.79
CA THR A 102 -19.46 -2.39 11.02
C THR A 102 -18.10 -2.65 11.68
N LEU A 103 -17.02 -2.05 11.18
CA LEU A 103 -15.67 -2.19 11.77
C LEU A 103 -15.56 -1.66 13.20
N ARG A 104 -16.44 -0.71 13.59
CA ARG A 104 -16.54 -0.19 14.97
C ARG A 104 -17.45 -1.03 15.87
N GLY A 105 -17.84 -2.23 15.44
CA GLY A 105 -18.66 -3.15 16.23
C GLY A 105 -20.15 -2.83 16.25
N GLN A 106 -20.63 -1.90 15.40
CA GLN A 106 -22.06 -1.63 15.27
C GLN A 106 -22.72 -2.71 14.41
N LYS A 107 -23.81 -3.31 14.90
CA LYS A 107 -24.59 -4.30 14.13
C LYS A 107 -25.15 -3.65 12.86
N VAL A 108 -24.71 -4.17 11.72
CA VAL A 108 -25.28 -3.86 10.40
C VAL A 108 -25.96 -5.14 9.90
N SER A 109 -27.11 -5.03 9.25
CA SER A 109 -27.80 -6.21 8.71
C SER A 109 -26.99 -6.85 7.58
N ASP A 110 -27.00 -8.18 7.53
CA ASP A 110 -26.28 -8.97 6.50
C ASP A 110 -26.69 -8.54 5.09
N GLN A 111 -27.95 -8.15 4.90
CA GLN A 111 -28.45 -7.60 3.63
C GLN A 111 -27.69 -6.34 3.20
N LYS A 112 -27.47 -5.37 4.10
CA LYS A 112 -26.75 -4.12 3.79
C LYS A 112 -25.26 -4.37 3.53
N LEU A 113 -24.68 -5.37 4.17
CA LEU A 113 -23.30 -5.78 3.92
C LEU A 113 -23.15 -6.47 2.57
N ASN A 114 -24.09 -7.37 2.23
CA ASN A 114 -24.11 -8.06 0.94
C ASN A 114 -24.34 -7.09 -0.23
N GLU A 115 -25.21 -6.09 -0.07
CA GLU A 115 -25.37 -5.02 -1.08
C GLU A 115 -24.05 -4.25 -1.31
N LEU A 116 -23.30 -3.97 -0.24
CA LEU A 116 -21.99 -3.31 -0.36
C LEU A 116 -20.98 -4.21 -1.09
N ILE A 117 -20.92 -5.50 -0.75
CA ILE A 117 -20.03 -6.48 -1.39
C ILE A 117 -20.35 -6.59 -2.89
N GLU A 118 -21.62 -6.72 -3.24
CA GLU A 118 -22.05 -6.81 -4.65
C GLU A 118 -21.73 -5.53 -5.43
N MET A 119 -21.88 -4.37 -4.81
CA MET A 119 -21.49 -3.11 -5.44
C MET A 119 -19.99 -3.00 -5.67
N ILE A 120 -19.15 -3.49 -4.74
CA ILE A 120 -17.69 -3.54 -4.91
C ILE A 120 -17.31 -4.52 -6.03
N ARG A 121 -17.98 -5.67 -6.13
CA ARG A 121 -17.72 -6.69 -7.17
C ARG A 121 -18.09 -6.23 -8.59
N ARG A 122 -19.12 -5.40 -8.71
CA ARG A 122 -19.62 -4.89 -10.00
C ARG A 122 -18.89 -3.64 -10.49
N ALA A 123 -18.08 -3.03 -9.64
CA ALA A 123 -17.40 -1.78 -9.95
C ALA A 123 -15.97 -2.05 -10.41
#